data_AF-X1FUR1-F1
#
_entry.id   AF-X1FUR1-F1
#
_cell.length_a   1.000
_cell.length_b   1.000
_cell.length_c   1.000
_cell.angle_alpha   90.00
_cell.angle_beta   90.00
_cell.angle_gamma   90.00
#
_symmetry.space_group_name_H-M   'P 1'
#
loop_
_entity.id
_entity.type
_entity.pdbx_description
1 polymer ?
#
loop_
_entity_poly.entity_id
_entity_poly.type
_entity_poly.pdbx_seq_one_letter_code
_entity_poly.pdbx_strand_id
1 'polypeptide(L)'
;YLPLFGPYLREGESTAWGDSVNLDEPAVREYILANAVMWLRDFHVDGLRLDAVHALHDQGPVHILRELTERVDALSVLLDRPLSLIAESDLNDPTLILPREAGGYGLTAQWSDDWHHAVHVALTGETTGYYADFAAENALVKVTEHGFFHDGTFSSFRGHPHGAPIPPDVPTWRLVTFAQDHDQVGNRAAGDRLSATLSPDRLAVAAVLTLTAPGTPMLFMGEEWGASTPWQFFTSHPEPELGRAVAEGRTAEFARMGWDRDAVPDPQDPDTFAR
;
A
#
# COMPACT_ATOMS: atom_id res chain seq x y z
N TYR A 1 2.76 23.31 9.66
CA TYR A 1 2.46 24.67 9.13
C TYR A 1 1.05 24.82 8.55
N LEU A 2 0.45 23.78 7.97
CA LEU A 2 -0.89 23.87 7.34
C LEU A 2 -2.00 24.51 8.19
N PRO A 3 -2.12 24.22 9.52
CA PRO A 3 -3.15 24.85 10.35
C PRO A 3 -3.07 26.38 10.45
N LEU A 4 -1.91 26.98 10.11
CA LEU A 4 -1.75 28.43 10.10
C LEU A 4 -2.46 29.10 8.90
N PHE A 5 -2.76 28.35 7.85
CA PHE A 5 -3.32 28.85 6.59
C PHE A 5 -4.78 28.46 6.37
N GLY A 6 -5.32 27.57 7.18
CA GLY A 6 -6.71 27.11 7.09
C GLY A 6 -6.93 25.76 7.77
N PRO A 7 -8.18 25.28 7.83
CA PRO A 7 -8.54 24.03 8.50
C PRO A 7 -8.24 22.81 7.61
N TYR A 8 -6.98 22.67 7.15
CA TYR A 8 -6.54 21.56 6.29
C TYR A 8 -6.48 20.22 7.02
N LEU A 9 -6.27 20.25 8.33
CA LEU A 9 -6.10 19.08 9.17
C LEU A 9 -7.24 19.02 10.19
N ARG A 10 -7.67 17.82 10.54
CA ARG A 10 -8.68 17.57 11.58
C ARG A 10 -7.95 17.40 12.91
N GLU A 11 -8.29 18.23 13.90
CA GLU A 11 -7.74 18.09 15.25
C GLU A 11 -8.25 16.81 15.93
N GLY A 12 -7.33 16.06 16.55
CA GLY A 12 -7.68 14.92 17.42
C GLY A 12 -7.82 13.56 16.73
N GLU A 13 -7.84 13.51 15.40
CA GLU A 13 -7.74 12.26 14.63
C GLU A 13 -6.37 12.20 13.97
N SER A 14 -5.50 11.32 14.48
CA SER A 14 -4.14 11.14 13.95
C SER A 14 -4.03 9.80 13.22
N THR A 15 -3.34 9.84 12.09
CA THR A 15 -2.83 8.68 11.36
C THR A 15 -1.47 8.28 11.95
N ALA A 16 -0.89 7.17 11.46
CA ALA A 16 0.47 6.79 11.83
C ALA A 16 1.53 7.85 11.47
N TRP A 17 1.20 8.81 10.58
CA TRP A 17 2.13 9.79 10.03
C TRP A 17 1.80 11.25 10.39
N GLY A 18 0.78 11.49 11.22
CA GLY A 18 0.38 12.83 11.66
C GLY A 18 -1.14 13.05 11.63
N ASP A 19 -1.56 14.30 11.79
CA ASP A 19 -2.98 14.66 11.81
C ASP A 19 -3.69 14.30 10.49
N SER A 20 -4.93 13.84 10.59
CA SER A 20 -5.74 13.46 9.44
C SER A 20 -6.14 14.68 8.62
N VAL A 21 -6.26 14.50 7.30
CA VAL A 21 -6.74 15.58 6.42
C VAL A 21 -8.22 15.84 6.69
N ASN A 22 -8.60 17.11 6.77
CA ASN A 22 -9.98 17.50 7.02
C ASN A 22 -10.83 17.44 5.74
N LEU A 23 -11.39 16.26 5.46
CA LEU A 23 -12.24 16.02 4.29
C LEU A 23 -13.66 16.61 4.41
N ASP A 24 -14.05 17.08 5.59
CA ASP A 24 -15.33 17.79 5.80
C ASP A 24 -15.28 19.22 5.26
N GLU A 25 -14.08 19.81 5.17
CA GLU A 25 -13.91 21.15 4.60
C GLU A 25 -13.97 21.08 3.07
N PRO A 26 -15.01 21.66 2.43
CA PRO A 26 -15.21 21.54 0.99
C PRO A 26 -14.00 22.03 0.17
N ALA A 27 -13.30 23.07 0.64
CA ALA A 27 -12.11 23.57 -0.06
C ALA A 27 -10.95 22.58 -0.06
N VAL A 28 -10.74 21.85 1.05
CA VAL A 28 -9.67 20.83 1.18
C VAL A 28 -9.99 19.63 0.31
N ARG A 29 -11.25 19.17 0.37
CA ARG A 29 -11.75 18.09 -0.47
C ARG A 29 -11.60 18.41 -1.96
N GLU A 30 -12.05 19.59 -2.39
CA GLU A 30 -11.93 20.02 -3.78
C GLU A 30 -10.47 20.13 -4.20
N TYR A 31 -9.58 20.60 -3.33
CA TYR A 31 -8.14 20.68 -3.62
C TYR A 31 -7.56 19.29 -3.97
N ILE A 32 -7.89 18.26 -3.21
CA ILE A 32 -7.44 16.88 -3.47
C ILE A 32 -8.00 16.36 -4.79
N LEU A 33 -9.31 16.51 -5.00
CA LEU A 33 -9.98 16.04 -6.21
C LEU A 33 -9.44 16.74 -7.47
N ALA A 34 -9.25 18.05 -7.40
CA ALA A 34 -8.68 18.85 -8.47
C ALA A 34 -7.21 18.50 -8.74
N ASN A 35 -6.43 18.19 -7.70
CA ASN A 35 -5.04 17.76 -7.85
C ASN A 35 -4.93 16.42 -8.62
N ALA A 36 -5.76 15.44 -8.27
CA ALA A 36 -5.80 14.16 -8.98
C ALA A 36 -6.19 14.34 -10.45
N VAL A 37 -7.22 15.15 -10.72
CA VAL A 37 -7.66 15.48 -12.09
C VAL A 37 -6.57 16.22 -12.86
N MET A 38 -5.82 17.13 -12.22
CA MET A 38 -4.71 17.86 -12.84
C MET A 38 -3.63 16.91 -13.34
N TRP A 39 -3.20 15.92 -12.56
CA TRP A 39 -2.20 14.94 -13.01
C TRP A 39 -2.66 14.19 -14.26
N LEU A 40 -3.91 13.75 -14.29
CA LEU A 40 -4.48 12.99 -15.40
C LEU A 40 -4.72 13.87 -16.65
N ARG A 41 -5.13 15.13 -16.46
CA ARG A 41 -5.48 16.05 -17.55
C ARG A 41 -4.30 16.82 -18.11
N ASP A 42 -3.44 17.36 -17.25
CA ASP A 42 -2.39 18.33 -17.63
C ASP A 42 -1.03 17.66 -17.81
N PHE A 43 -0.74 16.63 -17.00
CA PHE A 43 0.51 15.86 -17.08
C PHE A 43 0.35 14.55 -17.85
N HIS A 44 -0.87 14.25 -18.28
CA HIS A 44 -1.21 13.12 -19.13
C HIS A 44 -0.83 11.75 -18.55
N VAL A 45 -0.72 11.60 -17.23
CA VAL A 45 -0.52 10.27 -16.62
C VAL A 45 -1.76 9.41 -16.88
N ASP A 46 -1.58 8.09 -17.01
CA ASP A 46 -2.66 7.15 -17.36
C ASP A 46 -3.42 6.60 -16.13
N GLY A 47 -2.89 6.85 -14.93
CA GLY A 47 -3.55 6.45 -13.70
C GLY A 47 -2.81 6.94 -12.47
N LEU A 48 -3.44 6.75 -11.32
CA LEU A 48 -2.89 7.12 -10.01
C LEU A 48 -3.00 5.93 -9.05
N ARG A 49 -1.92 5.69 -8.31
CA ARG A 49 -1.94 4.85 -7.10
C ARG A 49 -2.21 5.78 -5.91
N LEU A 50 -3.29 5.50 -5.18
CA LEU A 50 -3.75 6.26 -4.04
C LEU A 50 -3.18 5.60 -2.77
N ASP A 51 -2.30 6.33 -2.10
CA ASP A 51 -1.61 5.91 -0.89
C ASP A 51 -2.57 5.83 0.31
N ALA A 52 -2.39 4.77 1.12
CA ALA A 52 -3.04 4.51 2.39
C ALA A 52 -4.51 4.99 2.46
N VAL A 53 -5.37 4.55 1.53
CA VAL A 53 -6.72 5.12 1.41
C VAL A 53 -7.60 4.87 2.64
N HIS A 54 -7.22 3.88 3.46
CA HIS A 54 -7.83 3.56 4.74
C HIS A 54 -7.62 4.64 5.81
N ALA A 55 -6.62 5.52 5.63
CA ALA A 55 -6.37 6.69 6.47
C ALA A 55 -7.20 7.92 6.04
N LEU A 56 -7.94 7.85 4.93
CA LEU A 56 -8.86 8.91 4.51
C LEU A 56 -10.17 8.80 5.29
N HIS A 57 -10.21 9.44 6.46
CA HIS A 57 -11.41 9.49 7.30
C HIS A 57 -12.46 10.43 6.70
N ASP A 58 -13.39 9.87 5.91
CA ASP A 58 -14.49 10.61 5.31
C ASP A 58 -15.85 10.06 5.76
N GLN A 59 -16.60 10.89 6.49
CA GLN A 59 -17.95 10.58 6.97
C GLN A 59 -19.03 11.32 6.17
N GLY A 60 -18.64 11.95 5.06
CA GLY A 60 -19.56 12.59 4.13
C GLY A 60 -20.54 11.59 3.52
N PRO A 61 -21.69 12.07 3.01
CA PRO A 61 -22.70 11.21 2.38
C PRO A 61 -22.18 10.49 1.12
N VAL A 62 -21.13 11.03 0.50
CA VAL A 62 -20.39 10.40 -0.60
C VAL A 62 -18.92 10.41 -0.23
N HIS A 63 -18.33 9.22 -0.11
CA HIS A 63 -16.91 9.07 0.19
C HIS A 63 -16.04 9.69 -0.92
N ILE A 64 -14.92 10.32 -0.58
CA ILE A 64 -14.03 11.02 -1.50
C ILE A 64 -13.54 10.14 -2.64
N LEU A 65 -13.26 8.87 -2.35
CA LEU A 65 -12.83 7.90 -3.37
C LEU A 65 -13.90 7.67 -4.44
N ARG A 66 -15.18 7.65 -4.05
CA ARG A 66 -16.29 7.54 -5.00
C ARG A 66 -16.45 8.80 -5.83
N GLU A 67 -16.34 9.97 -5.20
CA GLU A 67 -16.40 11.23 -5.95
C GLU A 67 -15.21 11.36 -6.93
N LEU A 68 -14.03 10.90 -6.52
CA LEU A 68 -12.85 10.88 -7.36
C LEU A 68 -13.02 9.96 -8.57
N THR A 69 -13.53 8.74 -8.39
CA THR A 69 -13.80 7.83 -9.53
C THR A 69 -14.84 8.41 -10.47
N GLU A 70 -15.90 9.07 -9.96
CA GLU A 70 -16.90 9.76 -10.79
C GLU A 70 -16.27 10.85 -11.68
N ARG A 71 -15.36 11.65 -11.13
CA ARG A 71 -14.63 12.69 -11.89
C ARG A 71 -13.65 12.08 -12.90
N VAL A 72 -12.93 11.04 -12.51
CA VAL A 72 -11.94 10.39 -13.39
C VAL A 72 -12.61 9.63 -14.53
N ASP A 73 -13.75 8.98 -14.29
CA ASP A 73 -14.53 8.34 -15.36
C ASP A 73 -15.04 9.37 -16.37
N ALA A 74 -15.57 10.50 -15.90
CA ALA A 74 -16.01 11.59 -16.78
C ALA A 74 -14.83 12.16 -17.60
N LEU A 75 -13.66 12.30 -16.97
CA LEU A 75 -12.44 12.76 -17.64
C LEU A 75 -11.95 11.73 -18.69
N SER A 76 -11.98 10.45 -18.35
CA SER A 76 -11.60 9.34 -19.25
C SER A 76 -12.41 9.37 -20.54
N VAL A 77 -13.74 9.58 -20.43
CA VAL A 77 -14.63 9.75 -21.59
C VAL A 77 -14.30 11.02 -22.39
N LEU A 78 -14.04 12.14 -21.71
CA LEU A 78 -13.70 13.42 -22.38
C LEU A 78 -12.39 13.33 -23.17
N LEU A 79 -11.40 12.62 -22.62
CA LEU A 79 -10.07 12.48 -23.22
C LEU A 79 -9.98 11.33 -24.24
N ASP A 80 -11.02 10.50 -24.35
CA ASP A 80 -11.05 9.28 -25.18
C ASP A 80 -9.85 8.33 -24.88
N ARG A 81 -9.52 8.18 -23.60
CA ARG A 81 -8.48 7.24 -23.14
C ARG A 81 -8.79 6.69 -21.75
N PRO A 82 -8.47 5.41 -21.47
CA PRO A 82 -8.71 4.83 -20.17
C PRO A 82 -7.84 5.51 -19.10
N LEU A 83 -8.43 5.82 -17.96
CA LEU A 83 -7.74 6.31 -16.76
C LEU A 83 -8.00 5.34 -15.61
N SER A 84 -6.97 5.04 -14.82
CA SER A 84 -7.07 4.06 -13.73
C SER A 84 -6.79 4.67 -12.36
N LEU A 85 -7.55 4.24 -11.35
CA LEU A 85 -7.30 4.54 -9.95
C LEU A 85 -7.09 3.25 -9.17
N ILE A 86 -5.95 3.13 -8.52
CA ILE A 86 -5.54 1.93 -7.79
C ILE A 86 -5.34 2.30 -6.32
N ALA A 87 -6.05 1.68 -5.40
CA ALA A 87 -5.86 1.93 -3.97
C ALA A 87 -4.78 1.04 -3.35
N GLU A 88 -4.01 1.60 -2.44
CA GLU A 88 -3.36 0.82 -1.39
C GLU A 88 -4.22 0.91 -0.13
N SER A 89 -4.63 -0.25 0.38
CA SER A 89 -5.59 -0.35 1.49
C SER A 89 -5.30 -1.56 2.36
N ASP A 90 -5.22 -1.32 3.66
CA ASP A 90 -5.01 -2.34 4.69
C ASP A 90 -6.34 -2.81 5.32
N LEU A 91 -7.46 -2.67 4.60
CA LEU A 91 -8.81 -2.96 5.12
C LEU A 91 -9.38 -4.32 4.71
N ASN A 92 -8.84 -4.93 3.63
CA ASN A 92 -9.46 -6.07 2.95
C ASN A 92 -10.97 -5.85 2.67
N ASP A 93 -11.32 -4.64 2.23
CA ASP A 93 -12.70 -4.24 1.96
C ASP A 93 -12.97 -4.22 0.45
N PRO A 94 -13.84 -5.10 -0.08
CA PRO A 94 -14.18 -5.11 -1.50
C PRO A 94 -14.91 -3.83 -1.94
N THR A 95 -15.52 -3.07 -1.02
CA THR A 95 -16.22 -1.80 -1.33
C THR A 95 -15.36 -0.86 -2.17
N LEU A 96 -14.04 -0.86 -1.98
CA LEU A 96 -13.10 -0.06 -2.78
C LEU A 96 -13.20 -0.34 -4.28
N ILE A 97 -13.30 -1.61 -4.67
CA ILE A 97 -13.23 -2.08 -6.07
C ILE A 97 -14.58 -2.52 -6.64
N LEU A 98 -15.63 -2.59 -5.82
CA LEU A 98 -16.96 -2.92 -6.29
C LEU A 98 -17.54 -1.80 -7.19
N PRO A 99 -18.40 -2.14 -8.17
CA PRO A 99 -19.12 -1.15 -8.96
C PRO A 99 -20.00 -0.24 -8.10
N ARG A 100 -20.20 1.01 -8.53
CA ARG A 100 -21.01 2.01 -7.79
C ARG A 100 -22.47 1.57 -7.61
N GLU A 101 -23.03 0.87 -8.59
CA GLU A 101 -24.37 0.28 -8.56
C GLU A 101 -24.51 -0.86 -7.53
N ALA A 102 -23.40 -1.47 -7.13
CA ALA A 102 -23.32 -2.48 -6.07
C ALA A 102 -22.91 -1.87 -4.72
N GLY A 103 -22.88 -0.54 -4.60
CA GLY A 103 -22.51 0.17 -3.38
C GLY A 103 -21.00 0.40 -3.20
N GLY A 104 -20.17 0.06 -4.19
CA GLY A 104 -18.73 0.30 -4.13
C GLY A 104 -18.31 1.71 -4.52
N TYR A 105 -17.03 1.99 -4.41
CA TYR A 105 -16.41 3.24 -4.84
C TYR A 105 -16.03 3.23 -6.32
N GLY A 106 -15.91 2.05 -6.94
CA GLY A 106 -15.61 1.93 -8.36
C GLY A 106 -14.15 2.17 -8.73
N LEU A 107 -13.21 2.01 -7.79
CA LEU A 107 -11.78 2.05 -8.12
C LEU A 107 -11.44 0.92 -9.11
N THR A 108 -10.42 1.13 -9.93
CA THR A 108 -9.99 0.16 -10.94
C THR A 108 -9.44 -1.10 -10.28
N ALA A 109 -8.59 -0.94 -9.27
CA ALA A 109 -7.99 -2.05 -8.52
C ALA A 109 -7.59 -1.62 -7.10
N GLN A 110 -7.18 -2.58 -6.28
CA GLN A 110 -6.49 -2.35 -5.02
C GLN A 110 -5.30 -3.30 -4.86
N TRP A 111 -4.30 -2.90 -4.09
CA TRP A 111 -3.19 -3.77 -3.71
C TRP A 111 -3.68 -4.92 -2.83
N SER A 112 -3.03 -6.08 -2.95
CA SER A 112 -3.33 -7.28 -2.17
C SER A 112 -2.09 -7.69 -1.37
N ASP A 113 -1.94 -7.08 -0.19
CA ASP A 113 -0.87 -7.41 0.74
C ASP A 113 -1.00 -8.84 1.26
N ASP A 114 -2.23 -9.35 1.41
CA ASP A 114 -2.48 -10.75 1.77
C ASP A 114 -1.83 -11.73 0.77
N TRP A 115 -1.85 -11.41 -0.53
CA TRP A 115 -1.17 -12.23 -1.54
C TRP A 115 0.35 -12.17 -1.36
N HIS A 116 0.90 -10.96 -1.18
CA HIS A 116 2.32 -10.76 -0.89
C HIS A 116 2.75 -11.57 0.35
N HIS A 117 2.05 -11.42 1.47
CA HIS A 117 2.38 -12.09 2.72
C HIS A 117 2.38 -13.61 2.56
N ALA A 118 1.35 -14.18 1.93
CA ALA A 118 1.29 -15.62 1.71
C ALA A 118 2.46 -16.14 0.85
N VAL A 119 2.84 -15.39 -0.19
CA VAL A 119 3.99 -15.73 -1.03
C VAL A 119 5.30 -15.60 -0.27
N HIS A 120 5.49 -14.52 0.49
CA HIS A 120 6.67 -14.30 1.32
C HIS A 120 6.85 -15.43 2.33
N VAL A 121 5.80 -15.79 3.07
CA VAL A 121 5.87 -16.90 4.05
C VAL A 121 6.16 -18.23 3.37
N ALA A 122 5.52 -18.53 2.23
CA ALA A 122 5.77 -19.77 1.49
C ALA A 122 7.23 -19.87 0.99
N LEU A 123 7.83 -18.75 0.60
CA LEU A 123 9.19 -18.71 0.06
C LEU A 123 10.29 -18.63 1.12
N THR A 124 10.05 -17.96 2.23
CA THR A 124 11.07 -17.64 3.25
C THR A 124 10.89 -18.46 4.53
N GLY A 125 9.67 -18.86 4.86
CA GLY A 125 9.30 -19.41 6.16
C GLY A 125 9.28 -18.37 7.28
N GLU A 126 9.40 -17.07 6.99
CA GLU A 126 9.32 -16.00 7.98
C GLU A 126 7.86 -15.85 8.47
N THR A 127 7.65 -15.82 9.79
CA THR A 127 6.31 -15.76 10.40
C THR A 127 6.20 -14.72 11.52
N THR A 128 7.08 -13.70 11.51
CA THR A 128 7.11 -12.65 12.54
C THR A 128 6.14 -11.52 12.18
N GLY A 129 5.52 -10.88 13.17
CA GLY A 129 4.61 -9.74 12.94
C GLY A 129 3.36 -10.15 12.16
N TYR A 130 3.01 -9.36 11.14
CA TYR A 130 1.83 -9.61 10.31
C TYR A 130 1.92 -10.90 9.48
N TYR A 131 3.12 -11.47 9.27
CA TYR A 131 3.29 -12.75 8.57
C TYR A 131 2.74 -13.97 9.33
N ALA A 132 2.51 -13.86 10.65
CA ALA A 132 2.15 -14.99 11.50
C ALA A 132 0.87 -15.72 11.04
N ASP A 133 -0.16 -14.97 10.63
CA ASP A 133 -1.45 -15.54 10.19
C ASP A 133 -1.32 -16.29 8.84
N PHE A 134 -0.35 -15.91 8.01
CA PHE A 134 -0.12 -16.49 6.67
C PHE A 134 0.73 -17.77 6.69
N ALA A 135 1.18 -18.22 7.87
CA ALA A 135 1.82 -19.52 8.05
C ALA A 135 0.84 -20.71 7.89
N ALA A 136 -0.47 -20.44 7.76
CA ALA A 136 -1.46 -21.46 7.48
C ALA A 136 -1.17 -22.18 6.16
N GLU A 137 -1.26 -23.51 6.15
CA GLU A 137 -0.90 -24.36 4.99
C GLU A 137 -1.68 -24.00 3.71
N ASN A 138 -2.90 -23.50 3.86
CA ASN A 138 -3.76 -23.10 2.75
C ASN A 138 -3.72 -21.59 2.45
N ALA A 139 -2.84 -20.79 3.08
CA ALA A 139 -2.84 -19.34 2.91
C ALA A 139 -2.66 -18.92 1.44
N LEU A 140 -1.62 -19.44 0.78
CA LEU A 140 -1.34 -19.14 -0.64
C LEU A 140 -2.47 -19.59 -1.56
N VAL A 141 -3.06 -20.77 -1.30
CA VAL A 141 -4.21 -21.25 -2.08
C VAL A 141 -5.40 -20.32 -1.89
N LYS A 142 -5.72 -19.96 -0.64
CA LYS A 142 -6.85 -19.10 -0.30
C LYS A 142 -6.74 -17.73 -0.96
N VAL A 143 -5.60 -17.04 -0.83
CA VAL A 143 -5.43 -15.70 -1.44
C VAL A 143 -5.45 -15.75 -2.97
N THR A 144 -4.99 -16.86 -3.56
CA THR A 144 -5.03 -17.03 -5.02
C THR A 144 -6.45 -17.29 -5.53
N GLU A 145 -7.26 -18.07 -4.80
CA GLU A 145 -8.62 -18.43 -5.22
C GLU A 145 -9.68 -17.39 -4.82
N HIS A 146 -9.47 -16.68 -3.70
CA HIS A 146 -10.46 -15.82 -3.07
C HIS A 146 -9.99 -14.37 -2.84
N GLY A 147 -8.74 -14.04 -3.16
CA GLY A 147 -8.17 -12.71 -3.03
C GLY A 147 -7.67 -12.36 -1.64
N PHE A 148 -8.53 -12.41 -0.62
CA PHE A 148 -8.17 -12.10 0.76
C PHE A 148 -8.02 -13.35 1.63
N PHE A 149 -6.97 -13.37 2.45
CA PHE A 149 -6.83 -14.35 3.53
C PHE A 149 -7.74 -13.97 4.70
N HIS A 150 -7.75 -12.69 5.06
CA HIS A 150 -8.69 -12.14 6.02
C HIS A 150 -9.91 -11.54 5.30
N ASP A 151 -10.95 -12.36 5.20
CA ASP A 151 -12.24 -12.09 4.53
C ASP A 151 -13.40 -12.06 5.55
N GLY A 152 -13.14 -11.50 6.73
CA GLY A 152 -14.03 -11.56 7.91
C GLY A 152 -13.53 -12.54 8.99
N THR A 153 -12.36 -13.14 8.79
CA THR A 153 -11.71 -14.03 9.75
C THR A 153 -10.89 -13.26 10.78
N PHE A 154 -10.58 -13.90 11.91
CA PHE A 154 -9.77 -13.31 12.97
C PHE A 154 -8.31 -13.16 12.51
N SER A 155 -7.74 -11.95 12.68
CA SER A 155 -6.30 -11.73 12.58
C SER A 155 -5.67 -11.72 13.97
N SER A 156 -4.67 -12.57 14.19
CA SER A 156 -3.92 -12.59 15.44
C SER A 156 -3.04 -11.35 15.61
N PHE A 157 -2.56 -10.77 14.51
CA PHE A 157 -1.80 -9.52 14.52
C PHE A 157 -2.66 -8.32 14.95
N ARG A 158 -3.91 -8.24 14.46
CA ARG A 158 -4.83 -7.13 14.78
C ARG A 158 -5.67 -7.37 16.04
N GLY A 159 -5.83 -8.61 16.47
CA GLY A 159 -6.63 -8.98 17.65
C GLY A 159 -8.14 -8.90 17.46
N HIS A 160 -8.63 -8.84 16.22
CA HIS A 160 -10.06 -8.78 15.89
C HIS A 160 -10.35 -9.38 14.49
N PRO A 161 -11.62 -9.66 14.14
CA PRO A 161 -12.02 -10.02 12.78
C PRO A 161 -11.67 -8.91 11.77
N HIS A 162 -11.15 -9.28 10.61
CA HIS A 162 -10.65 -8.34 9.61
C HIS A 162 -11.10 -8.70 8.19
N GLY A 163 -11.37 -7.68 7.39
CA GLY A 163 -11.80 -7.79 6.00
C GLY A 163 -13.22 -8.29 5.78
N ALA A 164 -13.57 -8.45 4.50
CA ALA A 164 -14.83 -9.00 4.03
C ALA A 164 -14.60 -9.79 2.73
N PRO A 165 -15.43 -10.80 2.41
CA PRO A 165 -15.21 -11.63 1.24
C PRO A 165 -15.45 -10.85 -0.05
N ILE A 166 -14.57 -11.06 -1.04
CA ILE A 166 -14.77 -10.55 -2.39
C ILE A 166 -15.84 -11.40 -3.09
N PRO A 167 -16.91 -10.80 -3.66
CA PRO A 167 -17.89 -11.54 -4.42
C PRO A 167 -17.25 -12.31 -5.60
N PRO A 168 -17.63 -13.58 -5.87
CA PRO A 168 -16.96 -14.43 -6.87
C PRO A 168 -17.00 -13.91 -8.31
N ASP A 169 -17.91 -12.99 -8.62
CA ASP A 169 -18.07 -12.36 -9.93
C ASP A 169 -17.16 -11.14 -10.13
N VAL A 170 -16.50 -10.66 -9.08
CA VAL A 170 -15.50 -9.59 -9.18
C VAL A 170 -14.26 -10.13 -9.89
N PRO A 171 -13.82 -9.51 -11.00
CA PRO A 171 -12.64 -9.97 -11.70
C PRO A 171 -11.36 -9.86 -10.86
N THR A 172 -10.57 -10.93 -10.82
CA THR A 172 -9.35 -11.03 -10.01
C THR A 172 -8.29 -10.00 -10.37
N TRP A 173 -8.24 -9.53 -11.62
CA TRP A 173 -7.32 -8.47 -12.05
C TRP A 173 -7.50 -7.16 -11.28
N ARG A 174 -8.61 -6.98 -10.56
CA ARG A 174 -8.84 -5.84 -9.65
C ARG A 174 -7.99 -5.93 -8.36
N LEU A 175 -7.23 -7.00 -8.16
CA LEU A 175 -6.22 -7.11 -7.13
C LEU A 175 -4.83 -6.98 -7.76
N VAL A 176 -4.03 -6.04 -7.30
CA VAL A 176 -2.63 -5.90 -7.69
C VAL A 176 -1.81 -6.82 -6.79
N THR A 177 -1.12 -7.79 -7.39
CA THR A 177 -0.34 -8.82 -6.70
C THR A 177 1.15 -8.63 -6.97
N PHE A 178 1.97 -8.73 -5.93
CA PHE A 178 3.41 -8.46 -5.99
C PHE A 178 4.15 -9.30 -4.95
N ALA A 179 5.37 -9.72 -5.28
CA ALA A 179 6.26 -10.37 -4.31
C ALA A 179 7.15 -9.37 -3.58
N GLN A 180 7.35 -8.18 -4.16
CA GLN A 180 8.12 -7.09 -3.59
C GLN A 180 7.51 -5.76 -4.00
N ASP A 181 7.63 -4.76 -3.15
CA ASP A 181 7.42 -3.36 -3.45
C ASP A 181 8.33 -2.50 -2.54
N HIS A 182 8.10 -1.20 -2.50
CA HIS A 182 8.87 -0.28 -1.68
C HIS A 182 8.64 -0.45 -0.17
N ASP A 183 7.46 -0.86 0.27
CA ASP A 183 7.13 -1.08 1.69
C ASP A 183 7.65 -2.43 2.16
N GLN A 184 7.39 -3.49 1.41
CA GLN A 184 7.75 -4.86 1.78
C GLN A 184 9.27 -5.09 1.80
N VAL A 185 10.02 -4.25 1.07
CA VAL A 185 11.48 -4.17 1.18
C VAL A 185 11.90 -3.06 2.15
N GLY A 186 11.44 -1.83 1.96
CA GLY A 186 11.91 -0.64 2.69
C GLY A 186 11.49 -0.54 4.14
N ASN A 187 10.45 -1.27 4.54
CA ASN A 187 10.02 -1.41 5.93
C ASN A 187 10.71 -2.55 6.68
N ARG A 188 11.68 -3.22 6.05
CA ARG A 188 12.59 -4.14 6.74
C ARG A 188 13.79 -3.37 7.26
N ALA A 189 14.34 -3.79 8.41
CA ALA A 189 15.42 -3.07 9.09
C ALA A 189 16.64 -2.85 8.19
N ALA A 190 17.01 -3.85 7.39
CA ALA A 190 18.13 -3.78 6.46
C ALA A 190 17.74 -3.30 5.05
N GLY A 191 16.44 -3.14 4.76
CA GLY A 191 15.96 -2.91 3.39
C GLY A 191 16.24 -4.09 2.46
N ASP A 192 16.28 -5.32 2.98
CA ASP A 192 16.69 -6.50 2.24
C ASP A 192 15.60 -6.98 1.28
N ARG A 193 16.00 -7.19 0.02
CA ARG A 193 15.17 -7.83 -1.01
C ARG A 193 15.12 -9.33 -0.79
N LEU A 194 14.17 -10.00 -1.43
CA LEU A 194 14.15 -11.47 -1.49
C LEU A 194 15.45 -12.05 -2.05
N SER A 195 16.12 -11.34 -2.98
CA SER A 195 17.41 -11.73 -3.56
C SER A 195 18.57 -11.74 -2.57
N ALA A 196 18.44 -11.09 -1.41
CA ALA A 196 19.45 -11.11 -0.36
C ALA A 196 19.51 -12.45 0.38
N THR A 197 18.41 -13.20 0.39
CA THR A 197 18.26 -14.43 1.20
C THR A 197 17.90 -15.67 0.39
N LEU A 198 17.13 -15.52 -0.69
CA LEU A 198 16.67 -16.63 -1.52
C LEU A 198 17.70 -17.03 -2.58
N SER A 199 17.73 -18.32 -2.91
CA SER A 199 18.52 -18.83 -4.04
C SER A 199 17.90 -18.41 -5.39
N PRO A 200 18.68 -18.40 -6.49
CA PRO A 200 18.14 -18.12 -7.82
C PRO A 200 16.93 -18.98 -8.21
N ASP A 201 16.93 -20.26 -7.83
CA ASP A 201 15.80 -21.17 -8.09
C ASP A 201 14.53 -20.73 -7.34
N ARG A 202 14.65 -20.25 -6.10
CA ARG A 202 13.50 -19.72 -5.33
C ARG A 202 13.04 -18.36 -5.86
N LEU A 203 13.95 -17.52 -6.31
CA LEU A 203 13.59 -16.26 -6.98
C LEU A 203 12.84 -16.51 -8.30
N ALA A 204 13.23 -17.55 -9.05
CA ALA A 204 12.49 -17.96 -10.23
C ALA A 204 11.06 -18.42 -9.89
N VAL A 205 10.88 -19.14 -8.77
CA VAL A 205 9.54 -19.49 -8.27
C VAL A 205 8.74 -18.24 -7.92
N ALA A 206 9.34 -17.26 -7.21
CA ALA A 206 8.69 -15.99 -6.89
C ALA A 206 8.21 -15.28 -8.16
N ALA A 207 9.08 -15.16 -9.18
CA ALA A 207 8.74 -14.54 -10.45
C ALA A 207 7.60 -15.27 -11.17
N VAL A 208 7.61 -16.61 -11.19
CA VAL A 208 6.52 -17.40 -11.79
C VAL A 208 5.22 -17.17 -11.03
N LEU A 209 5.22 -17.24 -9.70
CA LEU A 209 4.03 -16.99 -8.89
C LEU A 209 3.46 -15.60 -9.15
N THR A 210 4.29 -14.56 -9.13
CA THR A 210 3.84 -13.16 -9.36
C THR A 210 3.31 -12.95 -10.76
N LEU A 211 4.05 -13.37 -11.79
CA LEU A 211 3.69 -13.09 -13.19
C LEU A 211 2.54 -13.97 -13.73
N THR A 212 2.23 -15.07 -13.04
CA THR A 212 1.13 -15.97 -13.42
C THR A 212 -0.03 -15.98 -12.42
N ALA A 213 0.03 -15.12 -11.39
CA ALA A 213 -1.07 -14.88 -10.48
C ALA A 213 -2.32 -14.41 -11.24
N PRO A 214 -3.52 -14.69 -10.72
CA PRO A 214 -4.78 -14.23 -11.33
C PRO A 214 -5.01 -12.72 -11.19
N GLY A 215 -4.24 -12.03 -10.35
CA GLY A 215 -4.25 -10.58 -10.17
C GLY A 215 -3.52 -9.82 -11.29
N THR A 216 -3.47 -8.50 -11.15
CA THR A 216 -2.60 -7.64 -11.96
C THR A 216 -1.19 -7.67 -11.35
N PRO A 217 -0.17 -8.22 -12.02
CA PRO A 217 1.16 -8.32 -11.46
C PRO A 217 1.85 -6.95 -11.38
N MET A 218 2.54 -6.69 -10.28
CA MET A 218 3.47 -5.57 -10.12
C MET A 218 4.85 -6.11 -9.72
N LEU A 219 5.90 -5.53 -10.32
CA LEU A 219 7.29 -5.82 -10.00
C LEU A 219 7.91 -4.62 -9.29
N PHE A 220 8.77 -4.89 -8.32
CA PHE A 220 9.61 -3.83 -7.77
C PHE A 220 10.86 -3.64 -8.61
N MET A 221 11.30 -2.39 -8.79
CA MET A 221 12.44 -2.10 -9.67
C MET A 221 13.69 -2.91 -9.26
N GLY A 222 14.29 -3.60 -10.23
CA GLY A 222 15.44 -4.47 -10.04
C GLY A 222 15.14 -5.89 -9.60
N GLU A 223 13.89 -6.22 -9.30
CA GLU A 223 13.45 -7.61 -9.08
C GLU A 223 13.74 -8.48 -10.30
N GLU A 224 13.55 -7.95 -11.51
CA GLU A 224 13.65 -8.69 -12.77
C GLU A 224 15.07 -9.19 -13.11
N TRP A 225 16.10 -8.58 -12.51
CA TRP A 225 17.49 -9.02 -12.63
C TRP A 225 18.08 -9.50 -11.29
N GLY A 226 17.26 -9.62 -10.25
CA GLY A 226 17.68 -10.03 -8.91
C GLY A 226 18.66 -9.06 -8.28
N ALA A 227 18.35 -7.76 -8.28
CA ALA A 227 19.19 -6.70 -7.70
C ALA A 227 19.72 -7.08 -6.32
N SER A 228 21.03 -6.90 -6.11
CA SER A 228 21.69 -7.13 -4.82
C SER A 228 21.70 -5.89 -3.92
N THR A 229 21.33 -4.72 -4.46
CA THR A 229 21.26 -3.47 -3.69
C THR A 229 20.00 -3.46 -2.82
N PRO A 230 20.11 -3.04 -1.55
CA PRO A 230 18.94 -2.92 -0.68
C PRO A 230 18.04 -1.77 -1.15
N TRP A 231 16.84 -1.70 -0.59
CA TRP A 231 16.00 -0.52 -0.67
C TRP A 231 15.70 -0.05 0.75
N GLN A 232 16.45 0.93 1.22
CA GLN A 232 16.38 1.40 2.61
C GLN A 232 15.50 2.64 2.70
N PHE A 233 14.90 2.88 3.87
CA PHE A 233 14.21 4.13 4.14
C PHE A 233 15.25 5.26 4.31
N PHE A 234 15.20 6.28 3.45
CA PHE A 234 16.08 7.44 3.50
C PHE A 234 15.29 8.75 3.41
N THR A 235 15.84 9.81 3.98
CA THR A 235 15.27 11.15 4.02
C THR A 235 16.37 12.20 3.84
N SER A 236 15.99 13.43 3.50
CA SER A 236 16.91 14.55 3.39
C SER A 236 16.27 15.82 3.96
N HIS A 237 15.74 15.70 5.19
CA HIS A 237 15.15 16.85 5.87
C HIS A 237 16.21 17.91 6.17
N PRO A 238 16.04 19.16 5.69
CA PRO A 238 16.98 20.23 5.97
C PRO A 238 16.92 20.68 7.44
N GLU A 239 15.79 20.49 8.13
CA GLU A 239 15.61 20.77 9.55
C GLU A 239 16.24 19.67 10.43
N PRO A 240 17.31 19.95 11.20
CA PRO A 240 17.99 18.92 11.99
C PRO A 240 17.09 18.26 13.04
N GLU A 241 16.16 19.01 13.62
CA GLU A 241 15.19 18.48 14.59
C GLU A 241 14.22 17.48 13.96
N LEU A 242 13.81 17.71 12.71
CA LEU A 242 12.93 16.80 11.98
C LEU A 242 13.70 15.56 11.56
N GLY A 243 14.93 15.73 11.06
CA GLY A 243 15.80 14.60 10.72
C GLY A 243 16.06 13.68 11.92
N ARG A 244 16.36 14.26 13.09
CA ARG A 244 16.52 13.51 14.33
C ARG A 244 15.23 12.80 14.76
N ALA A 245 14.09 13.49 14.69
CA ALA A 245 12.79 12.90 15.06
C ALA A 245 12.45 11.69 14.17
N VAL A 246 12.75 11.76 12.87
CA VAL A 246 12.56 10.65 11.93
C VAL A 246 13.47 9.47 12.27
N ALA A 247 14.76 9.71 12.49
CA ALA A 247 15.71 8.64 12.85
C ALA A 247 15.34 7.94 14.16
N GLU A 248 14.97 8.72 15.19
CA GLU A 248 14.52 8.18 16.48
C GLU A 248 13.18 7.42 16.35
N GLY A 249 12.23 7.96 15.59
CA GLY A 249 10.93 7.34 15.32
C GLY A 249 11.07 6.00 14.62
N ARG A 250 11.89 5.94 13.57
CA ARG A 250 12.15 4.70 12.81
C ARG A 250 12.81 3.63 13.67
N THR A 251 13.81 4.01 14.48
CA THR A 251 14.47 3.10 15.42
C THR A 251 13.50 2.55 16.47
N ALA A 252 12.57 3.38 16.97
CA ALA A 252 11.56 2.97 17.92
C ALA A 252 10.50 2.02 17.33
N GLU A 253 10.08 2.27 16.09
CA GLU A 253 9.18 1.40 15.33
C GLU A 253 9.78 0.00 15.13
N PHE A 254 11.02 -0.08 14.65
CA PHE A 254 11.71 -1.37 14.44
C PHE A 254 11.94 -2.15 15.73
N ALA A 255 12.21 -1.46 16.83
CA ALA A 255 12.33 -2.08 18.14
C ALA A 255 11.02 -2.75 18.59
N ARG A 256 9.85 -2.17 18.24
CA ARG A 256 8.53 -2.78 18.52
C ARG A 256 8.27 -4.02 17.66
N MET A 257 8.83 -4.05 16.46
CA MET A 257 8.73 -5.18 15.53
C MET A 257 9.76 -6.29 15.82
N GLY A 258 10.59 -6.13 16.85
CA GLY A 258 11.54 -7.15 17.32
C GLY A 258 12.86 -7.20 16.54
N TRP A 259 13.17 -6.17 15.76
CA TRP A 259 14.42 -6.08 15.01
C TRP A 259 15.56 -5.53 15.87
N ASP A 260 16.79 -5.91 15.51
CA ASP A 260 18.00 -5.37 16.13
C ASP A 260 18.14 -3.88 15.80
N ARG A 261 18.24 -3.05 16.83
CA ARG A 261 18.38 -1.59 16.68
C ARG A 261 19.66 -1.21 15.95
N ASP A 262 20.73 -1.96 16.17
CA ASP A 262 22.05 -1.66 15.59
C ASP A 262 22.13 -1.99 14.10
N ALA A 263 21.13 -2.72 13.58
CA ALA A 263 21.03 -3.07 12.16
C ALA A 263 20.24 -2.04 11.33
N VAL A 264 19.59 -1.06 11.96
CA VAL A 264 18.78 -0.02 11.28
C VAL A 264 19.68 1.12 10.82
N PRO A 265 19.85 1.34 9.51
CA PRO A 265 20.60 2.49 9.00
C PRO A 265 19.95 3.82 9.40
N ASP A 266 20.76 4.85 9.65
CA ASP A 266 20.24 6.20 9.87
C ASP A 266 19.63 6.73 8.56
N PRO A 267 18.33 7.05 8.52
CA PRO A 267 17.68 7.53 7.30
C PRO A 267 18.18 8.91 6.84
N GLN A 268 18.90 9.67 7.67
CA GLN A 268 19.50 10.95 7.29
C GLN A 268 20.95 10.84 6.83
N ASP A 269 21.58 9.67 6.99
CA ASP A 269 22.93 9.44 6.50
C ASP A 269 22.90 9.33 4.95
N PRO A 270 23.64 10.17 4.20
CA PRO A 270 23.72 10.07 2.75
C PRO A 270 24.17 8.68 2.26
N ASP A 271 24.93 7.93 3.06
CA ASP A 271 25.35 6.58 2.71
C ASP A 271 24.18 5.58 2.73
N THR A 272 23.08 5.86 3.44
CA THR A 272 21.84 5.05 3.39
C THR A 272 21.16 5.17 2.03
N PHE A 273 21.25 6.33 1.37
CA PHE A 273 20.74 6.53 0.01
C PHE A 273 21.67 5.94 -1.07
N ALA A 274 22.98 5.94 -0.84
CA ALA A 274 23.98 5.60 -1.86
C ALA A 274 24.29 4.09 -2.02
N ARG A 275 23.68 3.23 -1.20
CA ARG A 275 23.98 1.78 -1.12
C ARG A 275 23.41 0.92 -2.24
#